data_AF-A0A535V0X0-F1
#
_entry.id   AF-A0A535V0X0-F1
#
_cell.length_a   1.000
_cell.length_b   1.000
_cell.length_c   1.000
_cell.angle_alpha   90.00
_cell.angle_beta   90.00
_cell.angle_gamma   90.00
#
_symmetry.space_group_name_H-M   'P 1'
#
loop_
_entity.id
_entity.type
_entity.pdbx_description
1 polymer ?
#
loop_
_entity_poly.entity_id
_entity_poly.type
_entity_poly.pdbx_seq_one_letter_code
_entity_poly.pdbx_strand_id
1 'polypeptide(L)'
;MTVLITLAYLLAAVLFILGLKQLSSPKGARNGNFTAALGMVVALGATIPLLHFTQAGMTITAIGVVIGAVIGTFGARVVRMTAIPQMVALFNGVGGGAAALVAVAELLKLGVHPPFSEVLPSVFSIVIGSVSFAGSLVAFSKLQELMTGTPITYPGQQVVNAVLAALIVGFAVAVLAVASIPFSFLSLMVLALILGVAFVLPIGGADMPVVISLLNACTGLAVAASGFTLNNFALIVAGTLVGASGSLLT
;
A
#
# COMPACT_ATOMS: atom_id res chain seq x y z
N MET A 1 -1.06 -21.89 -12.17
CA MET A 1 0.18 -21.10 -12.37
C MET A 1 1.25 -22.03 -12.94
N THR A 2 1.87 -21.70 -14.07
CA THR A 2 2.94 -22.54 -14.66
C THR A 2 4.24 -22.39 -13.86
N VAL A 3 5.08 -23.43 -13.83
CA VAL A 3 6.40 -23.42 -13.14
C VAL A 3 7.25 -22.20 -13.54
N LEU A 4 7.21 -21.80 -14.81
CA LEU A 4 7.95 -20.64 -15.33
C LEU A 4 7.55 -19.32 -14.63
N ILE A 5 6.26 -19.12 -14.35
CA ILE A 5 5.75 -17.91 -13.69
C ILE A 5 6.18 -17.89 -12.23
N THR A 6 6.12 -19.03 -11.55
CA THR A 6 6.61 -19.16 -10.16
C THR A 6 8.10 -18.85 -10.08
N LEU A 7 8.91 -19.37 -11.01
CA LEU A 7 10.34 -19.08 -11.07
C LEU A 7 10.61 -17.61 -11.40
N ALA A 8 9.80 -16.97 -12.24
CA ALA A 8 9.93 -15.55 -12.53
C ALA A 8 9.60 -14.67 -11.32
N TYR A 9 8.56 -14.99 -10.53
CA TYR A 9 8.29 -14.31 -9.26
C TYR A 9 9.39 -14.53 -8.22
N LEU A 10 9.95 -15.74 -8.16
CA LEU A 10 11.11 -16.03 -7.30
C LEU A 10 12.32 -15.19 -7.74
N LEU A 11 12.59 -15.10 -9.04
CA LEU A 11 13.66 -14.28 -9.58
C LEU A 11 13.45 -12.79 -9.24
N ALA A 12 12.23 -12.27 -9.42
CA ALA A 12 11.88 -10.90 -9.04
C ALA A 12 12.11 -10.65 -7.54
N ALA A 13 11.70 -11.58 -6.68
CA ALA A 13 11.92 -11.53 -5.23
C ALA A 13 13.42 -11.46 -4.89
N VAL A 14 14.26 -12.30 -5.53
CA VAL A 14 15.72 -12.25 -5.35
C VAL A 14 16.29 -10.91 -5.80
N LEU A 15 15.83 -10.37 -6.94
CA LEU A 15 16.27 -9.07 -7.44
C LEU A 15 15.88 -7.92 -6.49
N PHE A 16 14.71 -7.97 -5.85
CA PHE A 16 14.32 -6.99 -4.83
C PHE A 16 15.23 -7.04 -3.59
N ILE A 17 15.55 -8.25 -3.10
CA ILE A 17 16.47 -8.44 -1.97
C ILE A 17 17.86 -7.89 -2.31
N LEU A 18 18.40 -8.26 -3.48
CA LEU A 18 19.71 -7.78 -3.93
C LEU A 18 19.71 -6.27 -4.17
N GLY A 19 18.61 -5.72 -4.69
CA GLY A 19 18.44 -4.28 -4.89
C GLY A 19 18.52 -3.52 -3.56
N LEU A 20 17.75 -3.92 -2.55
CA LEU A 20 17.77 -3.33 -1.22
C LEU A 20 19.13 -3.46 -0.54
N LYS A 21 19.79 -4.62 -0.65
CA LYS A 21 21.14 -4.82 -0.12
C LYS A 21 22.16 -3.88 -0.76
N GLN A 22 22.05 -3.62 -2.07
CA GLN A 22 22.95 -2.67 -2.74
C GLN A 22 22.65 -1.22 -2.35
N LEU A 23 21.37 -0.88 -2.09
CA LEU A 23 20.95 0.44 -1.62
C LEU A 23 21.48 0.79 -0.23
N SER A 24 21.87 -0.19 0.59
CA SER A 24 22.41 0.07 1.94
C SER A 24 23.85 0.64 1.93
N SER A 25 24.45 0.89 0.77
CA SER A 25 25.78 1.52 0.66
C SER A 25 25.79 2.60 -0.43
N PRO A 26 26.50 3.74 -0.22
CA PRO A 26 26.60 4.78 -1.24
C PRO A 26 27.19 4.30 -2.56
N LYS A 27 28.15 3.36 -2.52
CA LYS A 27 28.78 2.77 -3.71
C LYS A 27 27.80 1.93 -4.54
N GLY A 28 26.91 1.20 -3.87
CA GLY A 28 25.94 0.31 -4.50
C GLY A 28 24.63 0.98 -4.89
N ALA A 29 24.32 2.17 -4.39
CA ALA A 29 23.00 2.78 -4.46
C ALA A 29 22.40 2.84 -5.88
N ARG A 30 23.19 3.27 -6.88
CA ARG A 30 22.73 3.36 -8.27
C ARG A 30 22.38 1.99 -8.86
N ASN A 31 23.24 1.00 -8.62
CA ASN A 31 23.03 -0.37 -9.10
C ASN A 31 21.88 -1.05 -8.35
N GLY A 32 21.70 -0.75 -7.07
CA GLY A 32 20.59 -1.25 -6.28
C GLY A 32 19.24 -0.81 -6.84
N ASN A 33 19.11 0.48 -7.18
CA ASN A 33 17.89 0.99 -7.82
C ASN A 33 17.61 0.30 -9.18
N PHE A 34 18.64 0.12 -10.01
CA PHE A 34 18.50 -0.58 -11.30
C PHE A 34 18.11 -2.06 -11.12
N THR A 35 18.72 -2.75 -10.15
CA THR A 35 18.42 -4.16 -9.84
C THR A 35 16.95 -4.31 -9.38
N ALA A 36 16.47 -3.42 -8.51
CA ALA A 36 15.08 -3.41 -8.09
C ALA A 36 14.11 -3.12 -9.25
N ALA A 37 14.46 -2.18 -10.13
CA ALA A 37 13.67 -1.88 -11.33
C ALA A 37 13.57 -3.08 -12.29
N LEU A 38 14.67 -3.83 -12.49
CA LEU A 38 14.64 -5.09 -13.25
C LEU A 38 13.71 -6.12 -12.58
N GLY A 39 13.75 -6.25 -11.26
CA GLY A 39 12.82 -7.10 -10.51
C GLY A 39 11.35 -6.75 -10.79
N MET A 40 11.02 -5.45 -10.82
CA MET A 40 9.67 -4.98 -11.16
C MET A 40 9.28 -5.34 -12.59
N VAL A 41 10.17 -5.17 -13.57
CA VAL A 41 9.90 -5.56 -14.97
C VAL A 41 9.64 -7.07 -15.08
N VAL A 42 10.43 -7.90 -14.42
CA VAL A 42 10.23 -9.36 -14.39
C VAL A 42 8.89 -9.72 -13.76
N ALA A 43 8.53 -9.12 -12.63
CA ALA A 43 7.26 -9.39 -11.94
C ALA A 43 6.04 -8.99 -12.81
N LEU A 44 6.06 -7.81 -13.45
CA LEU A 44 4.99 -7.39 -14.35
C LEU A 44 4.90 -8.31 -15.56
N GLY A 45 6.05 -8.63 -16.18
CA GLY A 45 6.09 -9.52 -17.33
C GLY A 45 5.54 -10.92 -17.02
N ALA A 46 5.85 -11.47 -15.84
CA ALA A 46 5.32 -12.74 -15.37
C ALA A 46 3.80 -12.71 -15.07
N THR A 47 3.26 -11.52 -14.79
CA THR A 47 1.83 -11.32 -14.50
C THR A 47 0.98 -11.29 -15.77
N ILE A 48 1.52 -10.78 -16.89
CA ILE A 48 0.77 -10.61 -18.15
C ILE A 48 0.06 -11.90 -18.60
N PRO A 49 0.70 -13.09 -18.63
CA PRO A 49 0.03 -14.33 -19.05
C PRO A 49 -1.10 -14.79 -18.11
N LEU A 50 -1.14 -14.30 -16.87
CA LEU A 50 -2.20 -14.61 -15.90
C LEU A 50 -3.44 -13.73 -16.10
N LEU A 51 -3.36 -12.70 -16.95
CA LEU A 51 -4.46 -11.76 -17.20
C LEU A 51 -5.51 -12.43 -18.10
N HIS A 52 -6.50 -13.07 -17.49
CA HIS A 52 -7.67 -13.61 -18.18
C HIS A 52 -8.79 -12.57 -18.29
N PHE A 53 -8.52 -11.48 -19.00
CA PHE A 53 -9.48 -10.39 -19.11
C PHE A 53 -10.44 -10.55 -20.29
N THR A 54 -11.66 -10.05 -20.11
CA THR A 54 -12.53 -9.65 -21.22
C THR A 54 -11.86 -8.53 -22.01
N GLN A 55 -12.29 -8.25 -23.25
CA GLN A 55 -11.75 -7.12 -24.01
C GLN A 55 -11.87 -5.78 -23.26
N ALA A 56 -12.99 -5.59 -22.54
CA ALA A 56 -13.19 -4.42 -21.68
C ALA A 56 -12.16 -4.38 -20.52
N GLY A 57 -11.91 -5.52 -19.87
CA GLY A 57 -10.92 -5.62 -18.79
C GLY A 57 -9.50 -5.26 -19.25
N MET A 58 -9.07 -5.79 -20.41
CA MET A 58 -7.76 -5.45 -20.99
C MET A 58 -7.64 -3.95 -21.27
N THR A 59 -8.71 -3.36 -21.82
CA THR A 59 -8.74 -1.93 -22.17
C THR A 59 -8.61 -1.06 -20.92
N ILE A 60 -9.40 -1.35 -19.87
CA ILE A 60 -9.36 -0.60 -18.61
C ILE A 60 -7.99 -0.73 -17.93
N THR A 61 -7.43 -1.95 -17.88
CA THR A 61 -6.09 -2.15 -17.31
C THR A 61 -5.02 -1.40 -18.09
N ALA A 62 -5.04 -1.46 -19.42
CA ALA A 62 -4.08 -0.74 -20.26
C ALA A 62 -4.17 0.78 -20.03
N ILE A 63 -5.39 1.34 -20.01
CA ILE A 63 -5.61 2.76 -19.70
C ILE A 63 -5.07 3.12 -18.31
N GLY A 64 -5.38 2.30 -17.29
CA GLY A 64 -4.90 2.53 -15.93
C GLY A 64 -3.38 2.52 -15.83
N VAL A 65 -2.72 1.55 -16.47
CA VAL A 65 -1.24 1.47 -16.53
C VAL A 65 -0.66 2.70 -17.21
N VAL A 66 -1.20 3.11 -18.36
CA VAL A 66 -0.72 4.29 -19.09
C VAL A 66 -0.90 5.57 -18.27
N ILE A 67 -2.07 5.79 -17.70
CA ILE A 67 -2.35 6.97 -16.87
C ILE A 67 -1.41 6.99 -15.65
N GLY A 68 -1.29 5.87 -14.93
CA GLY A 68 -0.42 5.75 -13.77
C GLY A 68 1.05 5.99 -14.12
N ALA A 69 1.54 5.39 -15.21
CA ALA A 69 2.91 5.57 -15.67
C ALA A 69 3.20 7.03 -16.09
N VAL A 70 2.27 7.68 -16.79
CA VAL A 70 2.42 9.08 -17.22
C VAL A 70 2.43 10.01 -16.00
N ILE A 71 1.43 9.93 -15.12
CA ILE A 71 1.33 10.79 -13.94
C ILE A 71 2.52 10.56 -13.01
N GLY A 72 2.87 9.30 -12.74
CA GLY A 72 3.99 8.95 -11.87
C GLY A 72 5.33 9.43 -12.43
N THR A 73 5.60 9.17 -13.71
CA THR A 73 6.87 9.58 -14.35
C THR A 73 6.99 11.10 -14.45
N PHE A 74 5.90 11.78 -14.83
CA PHE A 74 5.89 13.24 -14.92
C PHE A 74 6.10 13.87 -13.53
N GLY A 75 5.32 13.45 -12.53
CA GLY A 75 5.43 13.95 -11.17
C GLY A 75 6.83 13.75 -10.57
N ALA A 76 7.43 12.57 -10.79
CA ALA A 76 8.76 12.26 -10.29
C ALA A 76 9.89 13.08 -10.94
N ARG A 77 9.73 13.51 -12.20
CA ARG A 77 10.78 14.24 -12.95
C ARG A 77 10.73 15.75 -12.77
N VAL A 78 9.56 16.30 -12.50
CA VAL A 78 9.35 17.76 -12.46
C VAL A 78 9.43 18.32 -11.03
N VAL A 79 9.29 17.48 -10.01
CA VAL A 79 9.39 17.92 -8.61
C VAL A 79 10.80 18.44 -8.27
N ARG A 80 10.86 19.53 -7.51
CA ARG A 80 12.12 20.07 -6.96
C ARG A 80 12.70 19.12 -5.90
N MET A 81 14.03 19.08 -5.78
CA MET A 81 14.71 18.24 -4.78
C MET A 81 14.31 18.56 -3.33
N THR A 82 13.95 19.82 -3.04
CA THR A 82 13.46 20.25 -1.72
C THR A 82 12.07 19.70 -1.38
N ALA A 83 11.33 19.26 -2.40
CA ALA A 83 9.96 18.76 -2.30
C ALA A 83 9.88 17.22 -2.45
N ILE A 84 11.01 16.51 -2.34
CA ILE A 84 11.04 15.04 -2.38
C ILE A 84 10.20 14.41 -1.26
N PRO A 85 10.27 14.84 0.02
CA PRO A 85 9.57 14.16 1.10
C PRO A 85 8.07 13.99 0.87
N GLN A 86 7.38 15.05 0.40
CA GLN A 86 5.96 14.96 0.11
C GLN A 86 5.64 14.07 -1.09
N MET A 87 6.49 14.03 -2.12
CA MET A 87 6.26 13.13 -3.26
C MET A 87 6.43 11.67 -2.85
N VAL A 88 7.37 11.37 -1.95
CA VAL A 88 7.50 10.04 -1.33
C VAL A 88 6.23 9.70 -0.55
N ALA A 89 5.70 10.63 0.24
CA ALA A 89 4.44 10.43 0.97
C ALA A 89 3.28 10.09 0.02
N LEU A 90 3.12 10.85 -1.06
CA LEU A 90 2.04 10.68 -2.04
C LEU A 90 2.13 9.32 -2.76
N PHE A 91 3.30 8.96 -3.29
CA PHE A 91 3.49 7.70 -3.99
C PHE A 91 3.33 6.48 -3.07
N ASN A 92 3.82 6.58 -1.82
CA ASN A 92 3.56 5.56 -0.81
C ASN A 92 2.06 5.40 -0.55
N GLY A 93 1.35 6.52 -0.39
CA GLY A 93 -0.08 6.52 -0.16
C GLY A 93 -0.83 5.78 -1.26
N VAL A 94 -0.59 6.13 -2.52
CA VAL A 94 -1.21 5.47 -3.69
C VAL A 94 -0.94 3.96 -3.70
N GLY A 95 0.24 3.52 -3.29
CA GLY A 95 0.56 2.10 -3.11
C GLY A 95 -0.33 1.41 -2.06
N GLY A 96 -0.51 2.04 -0.89
CA GLY A 96 -1.41 1.55 0.17
C GLY A 96 -2.88 1.51 -0.28
N GLY A 97 -3.33 2.54 -1.00
CA GLY A 97 -4.67 2.59 -1.59
C GLY A 97 -4.89 1.50 -2.63
N ALA A 98 -3.90 1.23 -3.48
CA ALA A 98 -3.97 0.12 -4.43
C ALA A 98 -4.07 -1.23 -3.73
N ALA A 99 -3.31 -1.46 -2.65
CA ALA A 99 -3.39 -2.70 -1.85
C ALA A 99 -4.80 -2.89 -1.25
N ALA A 100 -5.38 -1.82 -0.68
CA ALA A 100 -6.73 -1.84 -0.13
C ALA A 100 -7.80 -2.11 -1.19
N LEU A 101 -7.74 -1.43 -2.35
CA LEU A 101 -8.68 -1.63 -3.45
C LEU A 101 -8.60 -3.05 -4.04
N VAL A 102 -7.39 -3.60 -4.16
CA VAL A 102 -7.18 -4.99 -4.59
C VAL A 102 -7.83 -5.95 -3.58
N ALA A 103 -7.63 -5.73 -2.27
CA ALA A 103 -8.24 -6.58 -1.25
C ALA A 103 -9.78 -6.50 -1.23
N VAL A 104 -10.36 -5.31 -1.44
CA VAL A 104 -11.82 -5.17 -1.64
C VAL A 104 -12.28 -5.94 -2.88
N ALA A 105 -11.57 -5.81 -4.00
CA ALA A 105 -11.93 -6.49 -5.24
C ALA A 105 -11.86 -8.01 -5.11
N GLU A 106 -10.90 -8.56 -4.37
CA GLU A 106 -10.83 -10.00 -4.10
C GLU A 106 -11.96 -10.46 -3.18
N LEU A 107 -12.25 -9.76 -2.08
CA LEU A 107 -13.39 -10.11 -1.21
C LEU A 107 -14.73 -10.09 -1.94
N LEU A 108 -14.93 -9.16 -2.87
CA LEU A 108 -16.12 -9.11 -3.72
C LEU A 108 -16.29 -10.35 -4.61
N LYS A 109 -15.18 -11.00 -5.02
CA LYS A 109 -15.21 -12.22 -5.84
C LYS A 109 -15.45 -13.48 -5.03
N LEU A 110 -15.00 -13.50 -3.77
CA LEU A 110 -14.99 -14.71 -2.95
C LEU A 110 -16.37 -15.18 -2.48
N GLY A 111 -17.41 -14.34 -2.64
CA GLY A 111 -18.79 -14.74 -2.35
C GLY A 111 -19.06 -14.94 -0.86
N VAL A 112 -19.96 -15.88 -0.55
CA VAL A 112 -20.46 -16.13 0.82
C VAL A 112 -19.61 -17.25 1.46
N HIS A 113 -18.93 -16.93 2.56
CA HIS A 113 -17.96 -17.78 3.29
C HIS A 113 -16.60 -18.06 2.60
N PRO A 114 -15.77 -17.02 2.36
CA PRO A 114 -14.41 -17.27 1.90
C PRO A 114 -13.56 -17.98 2.96
N PRO A 115 -12.51 -18.70 2.54
CA PRO A 115 -11.58 -19.32 3.46
C PRO A 115 -10.86 -18.25 4.31
N PHE A 116 -10.67 -18.54 5.59
CA PHE A 116 -10.03 -17.61 6.53
C PHE A 116 -8.63 -17.16 6.08
N SER A 117 -7.90 -18.02 5.38
CA SER A 117 -6.59 -17.74 4.78
C SER A 117 -6.60 -16.61 3.75
N GLU A 118 -7.75 -16.30 3.15
CA GLU A 118 -7.90 -15.24 2.15
C GLU A 118 -8.63 -14.02 2.74
N VAL A 119 -9.58 -14.22 3.67
CA VAL A 119 -10.28 -13.09 4.32
C VAL A 119 -9.35 -12.32 5.24
N LEU A 120 -8.58 -13.00 6.09
CA LEU A 120 -7.75 -12.33 7.10
C LEU A 120 -6.72 -11.37 6.48
N PRO A 121 -5.90 -11.79 5.49
CA PRO A 121 -4.96 -10.88 4.86
C PRO A 121 -5.65 -9.76 4.07
N SER A 122 -6.81 -10.03 3.48
CA SER A 122 -7.59 -9.01 2.77
C SER A 122 -8.13 -7.93 3.71
N VAL A 123 -8.75 -8.33 4.83
CA VAL A 123 -9.24 -7.41 5.87
C VAL A 123 -8.08 -6.58 6.43
N PHE A 124 -6.94 -7.21 6.70
CA PHE A 124 -5.74 -6.51 7.15
C PHE A 124 -5.26 -5.48 6.11
N SER A 125 -5.19 -5.88 4.83
CA SER A 125 -4.78 -4.99 3.74
C SER A 125 -5.74 -3.81 3.53
N ILE A 126 -7.06 -4.04 3.66
CA ILE A 126 -8.06 -2.96 3.61
C ILE A 126 -7.79 -1.94 4.71
N VAL A 127 -7.62 -2.38 5.95
CA VAL A 127 -7.43 -1.48 7.09
C VAL A 127 -6.11 -0.73 6.96
N ILE A 128 -5.00 -1.45 6.86
CA ILE A 128 -3.66 -0.85 6.88
C ILE A 128 -3.37 -0.06 5.60
N GLY A 129 -3.82 -0.55 4.45
CA GLY A 129 -3.67 0.15 3.17
C GLY A 129 -4.48 1.45 3.13
N SER A 130 -5.70 1.45 3.67
CA SER A 130 -6.54 2.67 3.73
C SER A 130 -6.01 3.70 4.72
N VAL A 131 -5.58 3.27 5.92
CA VAL A 131 -4.91 4.14 6.88
C VAL A 131 -3.67 4.77 6.26
N SER A 132 -2.86 3.97 5.57
CA SER A 132 -1.64 4.44 4.90
C SER A 132 -1.95 5.44 3.79
N PHE A 133 -2.94 5.15 2.94
CA PHE A 133 -3.36 6.05 1.86
C PHE A 133 -3.82 7.40 2.41
N ALA A 134 -4.80 7.39 3.32
CA ALA A 134 -5.35 8.62 3.87
C ALA A 134 -4.31 9.41 4.69
N GLY A 135 -3.53 8.73 5.53
CA GLY A 135 -2.45 9.36 6.29
C GLY A 135 -1.39 10.00 5.39
N SER A 136 -1.00 9.32 4.30
CA SER A 136 -0.05 9.83 3.32
C SER A 136 -0.57 11.08 2.59
N LEU A 137 -1.87 11.15 2.28
CA LEU A 137 -2.47 12.34 1.68
C LEU A 137 -2.45 13.53 2.63
N VAL A 138 -2.69 13.30 3.92
CA VAL A 138 -2.57 14.35 4.96
C VAL A 138 -1.12 14.81 5.10
N ALA A 139 -0.16 13.88 5.15
CA ALA A 139 1.27 14.20 5.22
C ALA A 139 1.74 15.00 3.99
N PHE A 140 1.34 14.57 2.78
CA PHE A 140 1.57 15.32 1.54
C PHE A 140 0.99 16.73 1.62
N SER A 141 -0.26 16.87 2.06
CA SER A 141 -0.95 18.17 2.11
C SER A 141 -0.29 19.14 3.08
N LYS A 142 0.21 18.65 4.23
CA LYS A 142 0.97 19.48 5.20
C LYS A 142 2.30 19.94 4.63
N LEU A 143 3.05 19.05 3.99
CA LEU A 143 4.37 19.35 3.45
C LEU A 143 4.33 20.18 2.16
N GLN A 144 3.22 20.12 1.41
CA GLN A 144 2.94 21.02 0.28
C GLN A 144 2.29 22.34 0.71
N GLU A 145 2.12 22.58 2.01
CA GLU A 145 1.47 23.78 2.55
C GLU A 145 0.04 23.99 2.02
N LEU A 146 -0.60 22.94 1.49
CA LEU A 146 -2.04 22.92 1.17
C LEU A 146 -2.90 22.85 2.43
N MET A 147 -2.30 22.38 3.52
CA MET A 147 -2.86 22.35 4.87
C MET A 147 -1.81 22.87 5.85
N THR A 148 -2.25 23.38 7.01
CA THR A 148 -1.33 23.90 8.04
C THR A 148 -0.35 22.83 8.52
N GLY A 149 0.93 23.18 8.57
CA GLY A 149 1.96 22.30 9.14
C GLY A 149 1.90 22.18 10.67
N THR A 150 1.15 23.03 11.36
CA THR A 150 0.96 22.91 12.82
C THR A 150 0.09 21.71 13.18
N PRO A 151 0.32 21.07 14.33
CA PRO A 151 -0.58 20.07 14.89
C PRO A 151 -2.03 20.54 14.93
N ILE A 152 -2.95 19.76 14.34
CA ILE A 152 -4.40 20.00 14.41
C ILE A 152 -4.97 19.01 15.42
N THR A 153 -5.37 19.51 16.59
CA THR A 153 -5.94 18.72 17.68
C THR A 153 -7.37 19.17 17.98
N TYR A 154 -8.17 18.28 18.57
CA TYR A 154 -9.56 18.55 18.96
C TYR A 154 -9.90 17.92 20.32
N PRO A 155 -10.88 18.45 21.07
CA PRO A 155 -11.21 17.94 22.40
C PRO A 155 -11.67 16.48 22.33
N GLY A 156 -11.11 15.63 23.19
CA GLY A 156 -11.45 14.20 23.24
C GLY A 156 -10.85 13.35 22.12
N GLN A 157 -9.85 13.84 21.40
CA GLN A 157 -9.23 13.14 20.26
C GLN A 157 -8.81 11.70 20.55
N GLN A 158 -8.19 11.42 21.70
CA GLN A 158 -7.79 10.06 22.08
C GLN A 158 -9.00 9.12 22.21
N VAL A 159 -10.11 9.62 22.78
CA VAL A 159 -11.35 8.86 22.92
C VAL A 159 -11.97 8.58 21.55
N VAL A 160 -12.03 9.60 20.68
CA VAL A 160 -12.54 9.44 19.31
C VAL A 160 -11.71 8.43 18.53
N ASN A 161 -10.38 8.51 18.61
CA ASN A 161 -9.49 7.57 17.93
C ASN A 161 -9.63 6.15 18.49
N ALA A 162 -9.79 6.00 19.80
CA ALA A 162 -10.01 4.70 20.44
C ALA A 162 -11.35 4.07 20.03
N VAL A 163 -12.43 4.86 20.01
CA VAL A 163 -13.75 4.41 19.53
C VAL A 163 -13.68 4.02 18.05
N LEU A 164 -13.02 4.83 17.22
CA LEU A 164 -12.86 4.53 15.80
C LEU A 164 -12.06 3.24 15.58
N ALA A 165 -10.98 3.03 16.32
CA ALA A 165 -10.20 1.80 16.29
C ALA A 165 -11.03 0.59 16.75
N ALA A 166 -11.81 0.74 17.83
CA ALA A 166 -12.69 -0.31 18.31
C ALA A 166 -13.77 -0.68 17.28
N LEU A 167 -14.36 0.31 16.59
CA LEU A 167 -15.29 0.08 15.50
C LEU A 167 -14.63 -0.67 14.35
N ILE A 168 -13.43 -0.26 13.92
CA ILE A 168 -12.67 -0.96 12.87
C ILE A 168 -12.42 -2.41 13.25
N VAL A 169 -11.98 -2.68 14.48
CA VAL A 169 -11.78 -4.05 14.98
C VAL A 169 -13.09 -4.83 15.00
N GLY A 170 -14.18 -4.23 15.49
CA GLY A 170 -15.51 -4.85 15.50
C GLY A 170 -16.01 -5.21 14.09
N PHE A 171 -15.87 -4.30 13.13
CA PHE A 171 -16.22 -4.57 11.73
C PHE A 171 -15.29 -5.60 11.09
N ALA A 172 -13.99 -5.57 11.39
CA ALA A 172 -13.04 -6.58 10.91
C ALA A 172 -13.42 -7.98 11.42
N VAL A 173 -13.74 -8.12 12.70
CA VAL A 173 -14.23 -9.38 13.28
C VAL A 173 -15.57 -9.78 12.66
N ALA A 174 -16.49 -8.85 12.44
CA ALA A 174 -17.76 -9.13 11.79
C ALA A 174 -17.58 -9.64 10.35
N VAL A 175 -16.67 -9.05 9.57
CA VAL A 175 -16.31 -9.53 8.22
C VAL A 175 -15.73 -10.95 8.27
N LEU A 176 -14.86 -11.22 9.26
CA LEU A 176 -14.24 -12.54 9.44
C LEU A 176 -15.23 -13.62 9.88
N ALA A 177 -16.20 -13.27 10.72
CA ALA A 177 -17.16 -14.21 11.30
C ALA A 177 -18.41 -14.40 10.43
N VAL A 178 -18.90 -13.33 9.81
CA VAL A 178 -20.13 -13.29 9.02
C VAL A 178 -19.78 -12.83 7.62
N ALA A 179 -19.36 -13.80 6.81
CA ALA A 179 -18.83 -13.63 5.47
C ALA A 179 -19.86 -13.18 4.40
N SER A 180 -20.90 -12.45 4.80
CA SER A 180 -22.11 -12.26 3.99
C SER A 180 -22.70 -10.85 4.07
N ILE A 181 -21.99 -9.87 4.64
CA ILE A 181 -22.47 -8.49 4.72
C ILE A 181 -21.79 -7.67 3.61
N PRO A 182 -22.42 -7.48 2.43
CA PRO A 182 -21.81 -6.77 1.29
C PRO A 182 -21.42 -5.31 1.55
N PHE A 183 -21.81 -4.74 2.70
CA PHE A 183 -21.45 -3.37 3.10
C PHE A 183 -20.40 -3.29 4.22
N SER A 184 -19.99 -4.41 4.81
CA SER A 184 -19.10 -4.39 5.99
C SER A 184 -17.65 -4.04 5.63
N PHE A 185 -17.11 -4.54 4.52
CA PHE A 185 -15.75 -4.20 4.07
C PHE A 185 -15.64 -2.78 3.52
N LEU A 186 -16.70 -2.23 2.90
CA LEU A 186 -16.72 -0.82 2.46
C LEU A 186 -16.79 0.12 3.67
N SER A 187 -17.65 -0.20 4.64
CA SER A 187 -17.68 0.51 5.93
C SER A 187 -16.33 0.45 6.63
N LEU A 188 -15.69 -0.71 6.65
CA LEU A 188 -14.34 -0.89 7.20
C LEU A 188 -13.31 -0.01 6.49
N MET A 189 -13.33 0.03 5.15
CA MET A 189 -12.45 0.90 4.36
C MET A 189 -12.67 2.37 4.70
N VAL A 190 -13.92 2.84 4.74
CA VAL A 190 -14.26 4.24 5.07
C VAL A 190 -13.79 4.59 6.49
N LEU A 191 -14.05 3.74 7.48
CA LEU A 191 -13.58 3.96 8.85
C LEU A 191 -12.05 4.00 8.91
N ALA A 192 -11.36 3.12 8.18
CA ALA A 192 -9.90 3.10 8.11
C ALA A 192 -9.33 4.34 7.41
N LEU A 193 -9.99 4.87 6.38
CA LEU A 193 -9.63 6.15 5.77
C LEU A 193 -9.76 7.31 6.78
N ILE A 194 -10.88 7.35 7.52
CA ILE A 194 -11.09 8.35 8.58
C ILE A 194 -10.00 8.23 9.65
N LEU A 195 -9.66 7.00 10.05
CA LEU A 195 -8.60 6.76 11.03
C LEU A 195 -7.25 7.24 10.51
N GLY A 196 -6.91 6.99 9.24
CA GLY A 196 -5.68 7.48 8.63
C GLY A 196 -5.57 9.01 8.67
N VAL A 197 -6.67 9.72 8.40
CA VAL A 197 -6.73 11.18 8.56
C VAL A 197 -6.53 11.56 10.03
N ALA A 198 -7.35 11.02 10.94
CA ALA A 198 -7.32 11.34 12.36
C ALA A 198 -5.99 11.02 13.05
N PHE A 199 -5.26 10.02 12.55
CA PHE A 199 -3.95 9.59 13.04
C PHE A 199 -2.84 10.60 12.70
N VAL A 200 -2.86 11.20 11.51
CA VAL A 200 -1.80 12.13 11.04
C VAL A 200 -2.11 13.61 11.34
N LEU A 201 -3.38 13.97 11.52
CA LEU A 201 -3.80 15.33 11.89
C LEU A 201 -3.06 15.95 13.11
N PRO A 202 -2.84 15.26 14.24
CA PRO A 202 -2.17 15.84 15.40
C PRO A 202 -0.65 15.96 15.25
N ILE A 203 -0.05 15.43 14.19
CA ILE A 203 1.40 15.39 14.04
C ILE A 203 1.90 16.67 13.36
N GLY A 204 2.96 17.29 13.88
CA GLY A 204 3.52 18.51 13.31
C GLY A 204 4.28 18.28 12.01
N GLY A 205 4.43 19.32 11.19
CA GLY A 205 5.17 19.30 9.93
C GLY A 205 6.63 18.87 10.09
N ALA A 206 7.26 19.26 11.20
CA ALA A 206 8.63 18.88 11.54
C ALA A 206 8.80 17.36 11.75
N ASP A 207 7.76 16.69 12.27
CA ASP A 207 7.78 15.25 12.57
C ASP A 207 7.25 14.39 11.40
N MET A 208 6.81 15.03 10.30
CA MET A 208 6.27 14.33 9.12
C MET A 208 7.22 13.28 8.52
N PRO A 209 8.57 13.46 8.49
CA PRO A 209 9.45 12.41 7.97
C PRO A 209 9.30 11.06 8.69
N VAL A 210 9.11 11.09 10.01
CA VAL A 210 8.88 9.86 10.81
C VAL A 210 7.54 9.23 10.44
N VAL A 211 6.49 10.04 10.29
CA VAL A 211 5.17 9.56 9.86
C VAL A 211 5.24 8.92 8.48
N ILE A 212 5.94 9.53 7.53
CA ILE A 212 6.08 8.99 6.18
C ILE A 212 6.78 7.62 6.21
N SER A 213 7.82 7.47 7.03
CA SER A 213 8.51 6.19 7.22
C SER A 213 7.58 5.12 7.81
N LEU A 214 6.80 5.48 8.85
CA LEU A 214 5.83 4.58 9.47
C LEU A 214 4.75 4.13 8.47
N LEU A 215 4.17 5.07 7.72
CA LEU A 215 3.15 4.76 6.72
C LEU A 215 3.72 3.95 5.54
N ASN A 216 5.02 4.10 5.25
CA ASN A 216 5.72 3.26 4.28
C ASN A 216 5.88 1.82 4.79
N ALA A 217 6.18 1.63 6.07
CA ALA A 217 6.18 0.31 6.70
C ALA A 217 4.79 -0.34 6.62
N CYS A 218 3.74 0.41 6.99
CA CYS A 218 2.35 -0.03 6.90
C CYS A 218 1.96 -0.41 5.47
N THR A 219 2.34 0.39 4.47
CA THR A 219 2.07 0.08 3.07
C THR A 219 2.74 -1.21 2.63
N GLY A 220 4.00 -1.45 3.02
CA GLY A 220 4.69 -2.71 2.78
C GLY A 220 3.95 -3.91 3.38
N LEU A 221 3.49 -3.80 4.64
CA LEU A 221 2.69 -4.84 5.30
C LEU A 221 1.35 -5.09 4.60
N ALA A 222 0.66 -4.04 4.14
CA ALA A 222 -0.59 -4.18 3.39
C ALA A 222 -0.38 -4.88 2.04
N VAL A 223 0.68 -4.52 1.30
CA VAL A 223 1.05 -5.18 0.05
C VAL A 223 1.40 -6.66 0.27
N ALA A 224 2.13 -6.98 1.34
CA ALA A 224 2.42 -8.37 1.70
C ALA A 224 1.14 -9.17 1.99
N ALA A 225 0.20 -8.57 2.73
CA ALA A 225 -1.08 -9.19 3.04
C ALA A 225 -1.91 -9.45 1.77
N SER A 226 -2.00 -8.48 0.84
CA SER A 226 -2.60 -8.71 -0.48
C SER A 226 -1.88 -9.81 -1.27
N GLY A 227 -0.56 -9.95 -1.09
CA GLY A 227 0.22 -11.04 -1.66
C GLY A 227 -0.21 -12.42 -1.16
N PHE A 228 -0.56 -12.55 0.11
CA PHE A 228 -1.12 -13.79 0.65
C PHE A 228 -2.51 -14.09 0.07
N THR A 229 -3.39 -13.09 -0.02
CA THR A 229 -4.71 -13.24 -0.66
C THR A 229 -4.58 -13.73 -2.11
N LEU A 230 -3.64 -13.15 -2.86
CA LEU A 230 -3.45 -13.45 -4.28
C LEU A 230 -2.54 -14.66 -4.55
N ASN A 231 -2.03 -15.33 -3.50
CA ASN A 231 -1.01 -16.37 -3.62
C ASN A 231 0.20 -15.92 -4.49
N ASN A 232 0.64 -14.68 -4.33
CA ASN A 232 1.69 -14.05 -5.14
C ASN A 232 2.97 -13.81 -4.33
N PHE A 233 3.97 -14.67 -4.55
CA PHE A 233 5.26 -14.59 -3.85
C PHE A 233 6.01 -13.28 -4.07
N ALA A 234 5.88 -12.63 -5.23
CA ALA A 234 6.56 -11.36 -5.47
C ALA A 234 6.01 -10.26 -4.53
N LEU A 235 4.69 -10.19 -4.35
CA LEU A 235 4.06 -9.24 -3.42
C LEU A 235 4.37 -9.57 -1.96
N ILE A 236 4.35 -10.85 -1.58
CA ILE A 236 4.69 -11.28 -0.22
C ILE A 236 6.13 -10.86 0.13
N VAL A 237 7.10 -11.19 -0.72
CA VAL A 237 8.51 -10.88 -0.44
C VAL A 237 8.77 -9.38 -0.52
N ALA A 238 8.32 -8.69 -1.58
CA ALA A 238 8.54 -7.26 -1.71
C ALA A 238 7.88 -6.46 -0.56
N GLY A 239 6.62 -6.79 -0.25
CA GLY A 239 5.88 -6.12 0.82
C GLY A 239 6.52 -6.31 2.20
N THR A 240 6.92 -7.55 2.54
CA THR A 240 7.57 -7.83 3.83
C THR A 240 8.92 -7.14 3.96
N LEU A 241 9.71 -7.08 2.89
CA LEU A 241 10.99 -6.36 2.88
C LEU A 241 10.80 -4.85 3.10
N VAL A 242 9.84 -4.23 2.41
CA VAL A 242 9.53 -2.81 2.57
C VAL A 242 8.96 -2.54 3.97
N GLY A 243 8.07 -3.41 4.46
CA GLY A 243 7.50 -3.32 5.80
C GLY A 243 8.58 -3.35 6.88
N ALA A 244 9.45 -4.35 6.84
CA ALA A 244 10.55 -4.49 7.79
C ALA A 244 11.56 -3.33 7.71
N SER A 245 11.93 -2.91 6.49
CA SER A 245 12.83 -1.77 6.29
C SER A 245 12.22 -0.48 6.81
N GLY A 246 10.93 -0.22 6.55
CA GLY A 246 10.24 0.97 7.03
C GLY A 246 10.15 1.01 8.56
N SER A 247 9.86 -0.13 9.20
CA SER A 247 9.82 -0.22 10.65
C SER A 247 11.18 0.03 11.31
N LEU A 248 12.29 -0.35 10.66
CA LEU A 248 13.65 -0.06 11.16
C LEU A 248 14.10 1.38 10.91
N LEU A 249 13.54 2.06 9.89
CA LEU A 249 13.84 3.44 9.54
C LEU A 249 13.06 4.47 10.37
N THR A 250 11.94 4.04 10.97
CA THR A 250 11.04 4.87 11.80
C THR A 250 11.59 4.96 13.22
#